data_AF-A0A495RQG7-F1
#
_entry.id   AF-A0A495RQG7-F1
#
_cell.length_a   1.000
_cell.length_b   1.000
_cell.length_c   1.000
_cell.angle_alpha   90.00
_cell.angle_beta   90.00
_cell.angle_gamma   90.00
#
_symmetry.space_group_name_H-M   'P 1'
#
loop_
_entity.id
_entity.type
_entity.pdbx_description
1 polymer ?
#
loop_
_entity_poly.entity_id
_entity_poly.type
_entity_poly.pdbx_seq_one_letter_code
_entity_poly.pdbx_strand_id
1 'polypeptide(L)'
;MSTTRVPSKLGSAGKKLWSAVTNDFELAEHELAQLEEACRVRDTIGVLRRQVDEDGTMILSSQGARLHPGIAEIRAQQLTLARLLATLAVPGLEDDVLPASSGVRGVYSPAGRRR
;
A
#
# COMPACT_ATOMS: atom_id res chain seq x y z
N MET A 1 17.49 3.41 -23.98
CA MET A 1 16.46 3.25 -22.94
C MET A 1 16.39 1.77 -22.61
N SER A 2 16.88 1.38 -21.43
CA SER A 2 16.84 0.00 -20.98
C SER A 2 15.39 -0.35 -20.63
N THR A 3 14.69 -1.06 -21.51
CA THR A 3 13.31 -1.49 -21.26
C THR A 3 13.30 -2.58 -20.19
N THR A 4 13.03 -2.21 -18.94
CA THR A 4 12.85 -3.16 -17.84
C THR A 4 11.62 -4.02 -18.10
N ARG A 5 11.82 -5.33 -18.24
CA ARG A 5 10.76 -6.29 -18.58
C ARG A 5 9.70 -6.32 -17.47
N VAL A 6 8.44 -6.14 -17.86
CA VAL A 6 7.30 -6.24 -16.95
C VAL A 6 7.21 -7.66 -16.34
N PRO A 7 7.03 -7.79 -15.01
CA PRO A 7 6.84 -9.08 -14.36
C PRO A 7 5.67 -9.88 -14.91
N SER A 8 5.82 -11.20 -14.86
CA SER A 8 4.76 -12.11 -15.32
C SER A 8 3.54 -12.06 -14.39
N LYS A 9 2.36 -12.33 -14.96
CA LYS A 9 1.08 -12.46 -14.23
C LYS A 9 0.58 -11.20 -13.52
N LEU A 10 1.07 -10.02 -13.87
CA LEU A 10 0.44 -8.77 -13.43
C LEU A 10 -0.88 -8.52 -14.18
N GLY A 11 -1.87 -8.03 -13.45
CA GLY A 11 -3.11 -7.48 -13.96
C GLY A 11 -2.91 -6.09 -14.57
N SER A 12 -4.00 -5.50 -15.09
CA SER A 12 -3.94 -4.22 -15.79
C SER A 12 -3.51 -3.06 -14.87
N ALA A 13 -3.93 -3.07 -13.61
CA ALA A 13 -3.62 -2.01 -12.66
C ALA A 13 -2.15 -2.07 -12.20
N GLY A 14 -1.64 -3.27 -11.93
CA GLY A 14 -0.24 -3.51 -11.60
C GLY A 14 0.67 -3.19 -12.78
N LYS A 15 0.33 -3.61 -14.01
CA LYS A 15 1.08 -3.24 -15.22
C LYS A 15 1.18 -1.73 -15.42
N LYS A 16 0.08 -1.01 -15.19
CA LYS A 16 0.06 0.45 -15.29
C LYS A 16 0.99 1.11 -14.27
N LEU A 17 0.99 0.61 -13.03
CA LEU A 17 1.91 1.10 -11.99
C LEU A 17 3.36 0.81 -12.36
N TRP A 18 3.66 -0.42 -12.79
CA TRP A 18 5.00 -0.81 -13.23
C TRP A 18 5.53 0.13 -14.30
N SER A 19 4.79 0.30 -15.40
CA SER A 19 5.19 1.18 -16.50
C SER A 19 5.33 2.63 -16.06
N ALA A 20 4.43 3.14 -15.21
CA ALA A 20 4.52 4.51 -14.73
C ALA A 20 5.83 4.77 -13.95
N VAL A 21 6.31 3.80 -13.18
CA VAL A 21 7.55 3.95 -12.41
C VAL A 21 8.77 3.67 -13.29
N THR A 22 8.83 2.54 -14.00
CA THR A 22 10.02 2.15 -14.76
C THR A 22 10.26 2.99 -16.02
N ASN A 23 9.27 3.77 -16.48
CA ASN A 23 9.49 4.73 -17.57
C ASN A 23 10.21 5.99 -17.11
N ASP A 24 10.05 6.37 -15.85
CA ASP A 24 10.53 7.64 -15.30
C ASP A 24 11.78 7.46 -14.41
N PHE A 25 12.00 6.25 -13.87
CA PHE A 25 13.08 5.95 -12.92
C PHE A 25 13.88 4.71 -13.33
N GLU A 26 15.21 4.79 -13.20
CA GLU A 26 16.10 3.63 -13.24
C GLU A 26 16.22 3.06 -11.82
N LEU A 27 15.86 1.78 -11.64
CA LEU A 27 15.76 1.13 -10.34
C LEU A 27 16.77 -0.02 -10.23
N ALA A 28 17.37 -0.17 -9.06
CA ALA A 28 18.17 -1.32 -8.70
C ALA A 28 17.31 -2.60 -8.61
N GLU A 29 17.94 -3.77 -8.65
CA GLU A 29 17.24 -5.06 -8.62
C GLU A 29 16.31 -5.23 -7.40
N HIS A 30 16.75 -4.78 -6.23
CA HIS A 30 15.94 -4.85 -5.01
C HIS A 30 14.73 -3.90 -5.04
N GLU A 31 14.88 -2.72 -5.65
CA GLU A 31 13.79 -1.77 -5.87
C GLU A 31 12.79 -2.31 -6.88
N LEU A 32 13.26 -2.98 -7.95
CA LEU A 32 12.41 -3.66 -8.91
C LEU A 32 11.58 -4.78 -8.27
N ALA A 33 12.20 -5.58 -7.40
CA ALA A 33 11.47 -6.62 -6.65
C ALA A 33 10.40 -6.01 -5.74
N GLN A 34 10.69 -4.89 -5.08
CA GLN A 34 9.74 -4.19 -4.23
C GLN A 34 8.60 -3.53 -5.04
N LEU A 35 8.91 -2.94 -6.20
CA LEU A 35 7.92 -2.41 -7.13
C LEU A 35 7.01 -3.53 -7.65
N GLU A 36 7.56 -4.71 -7.93
CA GLU A 36 6.78 -5.88 -8.34
C GLU A 36 5.74 -6.24 -7.28
N GLU A 37 6.12 -6.33 -6.00
CA GLU A 37 5.19 -6.57 -4.90
C GLU A 37 4.12 -5.48 -4.78
N ALA A 38 4.49 -4.21 -4.94
CA ALA A 38 3.52 -3.10 -4.97
C ALA A 38 2.52 -3.25 -6.13
N CYS A 39 2.96 -3.70 -7.30
CA CYS A 39 2.10 -3.97 -8.44
C CYS A 39 1.11 -5.11 -8.15
N ARG A 40 1.57 -6.19 -7.51
CA ARG A 40 0.70 -7.31 -7.11
C ARG A 40 -0.37 -6.87 -6.12
N VAL A 41 -0.01 -6.08 -5.11
CA VAL A 41 -0.97 -5.49 -4.16
C VAL A 41 -1.99 -4.62 -4.89
N ARG A 42 -1.54 -3.81 -5.86
CA ARG A 42 -2.43 -2.96 -6.66
C ARG A 42 -3.45 -3.78 -7.46
N ASP A 43 -3.05 -4.91 -8.03
CA ASP A 43 -3.98 -5.81 -8.71
C ASP A 43 -4.98 -6.45 -7.75
N THR A 44 -4.53 -6.89 -6.58
CA THR A 44 -5.40 -7.44 -5.51
C THR A 44 -6.48 -6.45 -5.10
N ILE A 45 -6.12 -5.17 -4.89
CA ILE A 45 -7.10 -4.11 -4.61
C ILE A 45 -8.14 -4.02 -5.73
N GLY A 46 -7.72 -4.13 -6.99
CA GLY A 46 -8.63 -4.12 -8.13
C GLY A 46 -9.61 -5.29 -8.15
N VAL A 47 -9.15 -6.50 -7.78
CA VAL A 47 -10.01 -7.69 -7.64
C VAL A 47 -11.04 -7.48 -6.54
N LEU A 48 -10.60 -7.07 -5.35
CA LEU A 48 -11.49 -6.88 -4.20
C LEU A 48 -12.52 -5.78 -4.43
N ARG A 49 -12.13 -4.69 -5.10
CA ARG A 49 -13.06 -3.61 -5.46
C ARG A 49 -14.17 -4.10 -6.38
N ARG A 50 -13.83 -4.87 -7.42
CA ARG A 50 -14.84 -5.46 -8.31
C ARG A 50 -15.82 -6.34 -7.55
N GLN A 51 -15.34 -7.18 -6.62
CA GLN A 51 -16.21 -8.00 -5.78
C GLN A 51 -17.14 -7.15 -4.91
N VAL A 52 -16.62 -6.10 -4.26
CA VAL A 52 -17.44 -5.17 -3.46
C VAL A 52 -18.47 -4.43 -4.33
N ASP A 53 -18.09 -4.04 -5.55
CA ASP A 53 -18.98 -3.36 -6.49
C ASP A 53 -20.10 -4.29 -7.00
N GLU A 54 -19.79 -5.58 -7.21
CA GLU A 54 -20.75 -6.63 -7.62
C GLU A 54 -21.72 -7.00 -6.49
N ASP A 55 -21.21 -7.24 -5.27
CA ASP A 55 -22.00 -7.70 -4.13
C ASP A 55 -22.70 -6.57 -3.37
N GLY A 56 -22.20 -5.33 -3.51
CA GLY A 56 -22.60 -4.17 -2.74
C GLY A 56 -21.85 -4.03 -1.41
N THR A 57 -21.93 -2.82 -0.84
CA THR A 57 -21.19 -2.49 0.40
C THR A 57 -21.74 -3.17 1.64
N MET A 58 -23.04 -3.51 1.63
CA MET A 58 -23.74 -4.24 2.68
C MET A 58 -24.27 -5.55 2.11
N ILE A 59 -23.87 -6.67 2.71
CA ILE A 59 -24.29 -8.02 2.30
C ILE A 59 -25.17 -8.64 3.39
N LEU A 60 -26.11 -9.49 2.96
CA LEU A 60 -26.94 -10.27 3.89
C LEU A 60 -26.17 -11.48 4.42
N SER A 61 -26.36 -11.76 5.69
CA SER A 61 -25.87 -12.97 6.36
C SER A 61 -26.99 -13.56 7.22
N SER A 62 -26.77 -14.76 7.76
CA SER A 62 -27.71 -15.39 8.70
C SER A 62 -28.02 -14.52 9.93
N GLN A 63 -27.11 -13.62 10.31
CA GLN A 63 -27.25 -12.71 11.45
C GLN A 63 -27.75 -11.31 11.05
N GLY A 64 -28.19 -11.11 9.80
CA GLY A 64 -28.62 -9.82 9.27
C GLY A 64 -27.60 -9.16 8.32
N ALA A 65 -27.87 -7.91 7.95
CA ALA A 65 -27.02 -7.14 7.04
C ALA A 65 -25.70 -6.74 7.73
N ARG A 66 -24.58 -6.93 7.04
CA ARG A 66 -23.25 -6.57 7.52
C ARG A 66 -22.41 -5.95 6.42
N LEU A 67 -21.36 -5.22 6.80
CA LEU A 67 -20.40 -4.67 5.86
C LEU A 67 -19.69 -5.79 5.07
N HIS A 68 -19.51 -5.59 3.77
CA HIS A 68 -18.77 -6.51 2.92
C HIS A 68 -17.33 -6.69 3.44
N PRO A 69 -16.84 -7.93 3.66
CA PRO A 69 -15.52 -8.18 4.26
C PRO A 69 -14.37 -7.61 3.42
N GLY A 70 -14.53 -7.61 2.09
CA GLY A 70 -13.59 -6.99 1.15
C GLY A 70 -13.32 -5.50 1.43
N ILE A 71 -14.21 -4.76 2.10
CA ILE A 71 -13.94 -3.35 2.45
C ILE A 71 -12.82 -3.24 3.48
N ALA A 72 -12.80 -4.10 4.49
CA ALA A 72 -11.72 -4.12 5.47
C ALA A 72 -10.40 -4.57 4.84
N GLU A 73 -10.46 -5.58 3.97
CA GLU A 73 -9.29 -6.07 3.24
C GLU A 73 -8.70 -5.01 2.30
N ILE A 74 -9.54 -4.29 1.54
CA ILE A 74 -9.09 -3.18 0.68
C ILE A 74 -8.31 -2.14 1.49
N ARG A 75 -8.79 -1.78 2.69
CA ARG A 75 -8.08 -0.82 3.56
C ARG A 75 -6.71 -1.34 3.98
N ALA A 76 -6.60 -2.61 4.34
CA ALA A 76 -5.33 -3.24 4.69
C ALA A 76 -4.36 -3.24 3.49
N GLN A 77 -4.82 -3.65 2.32
CA GLN A 77 -4.03 -3.65 1.09
C GLN A 77 -3.58 -2.24 0.68
N GLN A 78 -4.45 -1.22 0.85
CA GLN A 78 -4.08 0.18 0.62
C GLN A 78 -2.96 0.66 1.55
N LEU A 79 -2.99 0.26 2.82
CA LEU A 79 -1.93 0.58 3.77
C LEU A 79 -0.61 -0.12 3.39
N THR A 80 -0.66 -1.39 3.00
CA THR A 80 0.50 -2.14 2.51
C THR A 80 1.10 -1.48 1.25
N LEU A 81 0.25 -1.11 0.29
CA LEU A 81 0.69 -0.42 -0.93
C LEU A 81 1.38 0.91 -0.60
N ALA A 82 0.79 1.71 0.29
CA ALA A 82 1.38 2.98 0.70
C ALA A 82 2.75 2.79 1.34
N ARG A 83 2.93 1.76 2.18
CA ARG A 83 4.22 1.43 2.80
C ARG A 83 5.25 1.01 1.76
N LEU A 84 4.92 0.09 0.86
CA LEU A 84 5.83 -0.38 -0.20
C LEU A 84 6.28 0.76 -1.11
N LEU A 85 5.38 1.68 -1.47
CA LEU A 85 5.70 2.83 -2.30
C LEU A 85 6.54 3.88 -1.54
N ALA A 86 6.22 4.14 -0.27
CA ALA A 86 7.00 5.04 0.57
C ALA A 86 8.45 4.56 0.76
N THR A 87 8.66 3.25 0.90
CA THR A 87 9.99 2.66 1.03
C THR A 87 10.69 2.46 -0.31
N LEU A 88 10.00 2.59 -1.45
CA LEU A 88 10.60 2.47 -2.79
C LEU A 88 11.28 3.77 -3.21
N ALA A 89 10.78 4.90 -2.70
CA ALA A 89 11.30 6.24 -2.99
C ALA A 89 12.45 6.66 -2.07
N VAL A 90 13.46 5.80 -1.86
CA VAL A 90 14.61 6.13 -0.98
C VAL A 90 15.91 6.27 -1.77
N PRO A 91 16.17 7.43 -2.40
CA PRO A 91 17.42 8.14 -2.13
C PRO A 91 17.44 8.41 -0.62
N GLY A 92 18.54 8.06 0.05
CA GLY A 92 18.69 8.31 1.49
C GLY A 92 18.23 9.73 1.83
N LEU A 93 17.46 9.87 2.91
CA LEU A 93 17.22 11.18 3.53
C LEU A 93 18.55 11.68 4.09
N GLU A 94 19.47 12.06 3.22
CA GLU A 94 20.74 12.68 3.59
C GLU A 94 20.62 14.20 3.70
N ASP A 95 19.48 14.81 3.36
CA ASP A 95 19.30 16.26 3.60
C ASP A 95 17.87 16.73 3.97
N ASP A 96 16.91 15.82 4.16
CA ASP A 96 15.64 16.19 4.79
C ASP A 96 15.66 15.71 6.25
N VAL A 97 15.86 16.66 7.17
CA VAL A 97 15.46 16.50 8.57
C VAL A 97 13.94 16.42 8.59
N LEU A 98 13.39 15.28 8.17
CA LEU A 98 12.01 14.94 8.46
C LEU A 98 11.92 14.90 9.98
N PRO A 99 11.00 15.66 10.61
CA PRO A 99 10.79 15.54 12.03
C PRO A 99 10.50 14.08 12.33
N ALA A 100 11.23 13.50 13.30
CA ALA A 100 11.09 12.12 13.72
C ALA A 100 9.60 11.79 13.73
N SER A 101 9.19 10.85 12.88
CA SER A 101 7.80 10.39 12.83
C SER A 101 7.42 10.06 14.26
N SER A 102 6.63 10.93 14.89
CA SER A 102 6.40 10.85 16.32
C SER A 102 5.67 9.54 16.51
N GLY A 103 6.40 8.56 17.04
CA GLY A 103 5.87 7.24 17.35
C GLY A 103 4.52 7.42 18.01
N VAL A 104 3.55 6.64 17.52
CA VAL A 104 2.22 6.44 18.10
C VAL A 104 2.25 6.83 19.57
N ARG A 105 1.69 8.01 19.87
CA ARG A 105 1.80 8.66 21.18
C ARG A 105 1.20 7.70 22.20
N GLY A 106 2.10 7.08 22.97
CA GLY A 106 1.77 6.25 24.11
C GLY A 106 0.87 7.03 25.07
N VAL A 107 -0.13 6.30 25.54
CA VAL A 107 -1.12 6.67 26.55
C VAL A 107 -0.42 7.24 27.81
N TYR A 108 -1.04 8.27 28.39
CA TYR A 108 -0.71 8.99 29.63
C TYR A 108 0.19 8.27 30.66
N SER A 109 1.24 8.97 31.11
CA SER A 109 1.77 8.83 32.48
C SER A 109 1.51 10.14 33.24
N PRO A 110 0.84 10.11 34.41
CA PRO A 110 0.54 11.30 35.18
C PRO A 110 1.82 11.89 35.78
N ALA A 111 2.00 13.20 35.61
CA ALA A 111 3.14 13.92 36.16
C ALA A 111 3.12 13.87 37.70
N GLY A 112 4.23 13.38 38.27
CA GLY A 112 4.51 13.45 39.70
C GLY A 112 4.66 14.90 40.15
N ARG A 113 3.87 15.29 41.14
CA ARG A 113 3.95 16.58 41.83
C ARG A 113 5.16 16.56 42.77
N ARG A 114 6.10 17.50 42.62
CA ARG A 114 7.15 17.79 43.61
C ARG A 114 7.03 19.25 44.06
N ARG A 115 6.57 19.45 45.29
CA ARG A 115 7.29 20.08 46.42
C ARG A 115 6.32 20.26 47.59
#